data_AF-A0A955PUV4-F1
#
_entry.id   AF-A0A955PUV4-F1
#
_cell.length_a   1.000
_cell.length_b   1.000
_cell.length_c   1.000
_cell.angle_alpha   90.00
_cell.angle_beta   90.00
_cell.angle_gamma   90.00
#
_symmetry.space_group_name_H-M   'P 1'
#
loop_
_entity.id
_entity.type
_entity.pdbx_description
1 polymer ?
#
loop_
_entity_poly.entity_id
_entity_poly.type
_entity_poly.pdbx_seq_one_letter_code
_entity_poly.pdbx_strand_id
1 'polypeptide(L)' 'LFRWAKHDLDGHIFVDGFFPNSPDPNIQMFVQRYRSQFQKEPSLFAFQAYDAATMVMETIRQGAQSGQGVWDQLV' A
#
# COMPACT_ATOMS: atom_id res chain seq x y z
N LEU A 1 -0.54 -15.64 -26.01
CA LEU A 1 -0.50 -14.35 -25.30
C LEU A 1 0.16 -14.49 -23.91
N PHE A 2 -0.44 -15.14 -22.91
CA PHE A 2 0.16 -15.21 -21.56
C PHE A 2 1.50 -15.98 -21.42
N ARG A 3 1.79 -16.95 -22.31
CA ARG A 3 3.04 -17.72 -22.24
C ARG A 3 4.30 -16.94 -22.67
N TRP A 4 4.16 -15.95 -23.55
CA TRP A 4 5.26 -15.12 -24.06
C TRP A 4 5.58 -13.96 -23.11
N ALA A 5 4.53 -13.36 -22.52
CA ALA A 5 4.67 -12.28 -21.56
C ALA A 5 5.59 -12.59 -20.38
N LYS A 6 5.68 -13.86 -19.93
CA LYS A 6 6.57 -14.22 -18.82
C LYS A 6 8.06 -14.16 -19.19
N HIS A 7 8.41 -14.55 -20.42
CA HIS A 7 9.80 -14.55 -20.90
C HIS A 7 10.27 -13.15 -21.31
N ASP A 8 9.33 -12.31 -21.76
CA ASP A 8 9.65 -10.95 -22.22
C ASP A 8 9.83 -9.94 -21.07
N LEU A 9 9.45 -10.29 -19.83
CA LEU A 9 9.57 -9.40 -18.66
C LEU A 9 10.90 -9.52 -17.91
N ASP A 10 11.68 -10.56 -18.17
CA ASP A 10 12.97 -10.76 -17.50
C ASP A 10 13.94 -9.62 -17.87
N GLY A 11 14.51 -8.97 -16.86
CA GLY A 11 15.44 -7.84 -17.01
C GLY A 11 14.79 -6.48 -17.29
N HIS A 12 13.46 -6.38 -17.29
CA HIS A 12 12.77 -5.09 -17.45
C HIS A 12 12.69 -4.34 -16.13
N ILE A 13 12.87 -3.02 -16.18
CA ILE A 13 12.79 -2.14 -15.02
C ILE A 13 11.48 -1.36 -15.10
N PHE A 14 10.68 -1.45 -14.05
CA PHE A 14 9.46 -0.67 -13.88
C PHE A 14 9.64 0.25 -12.67
N VAL A 15 9.16 1.48 -12.79
CA VAL A 15 9.08 2.39 -11.65
C VAL A 15 7.72 2.15 -10.99
N ASP A 16 7.76 1.72 -9.73
CA ASP A 16 6.58 1.52 -8.89
C ASP A 16 6.75 2.32 -7.58
N GLY A 17 5.65 2.80 -7.02
CA GLY A 17 5.62 3.49 -5.73
C GLY A 17 5.79 2.55 -4.53
N PHE A 18 5.76 1.23 -4.76
CA PHE A 18 5.89 0.23 -3.70
C PHE A 18 6.79 -0.93 -4.12
N PHE A 19 7.72 -1.31 -3.24
CA PHE A 19 8.60 -2.46 -3.42
C PHE A 19 8.60 -3.31 -2.13
N PRO A 20 8.08 -4.56 -2.15
CA PRO A 20 7.99 -5.41 -0.96
C PRO A 20 9.32 -5.71 -0.26
N ASN A 21 10.45 -5.62 -0.99
CA ASN A 21 11.79 -5.84 -0.43
C ASN A 21 12.52 -4.51 -0.17
N SER A 22 11.81 -3.40 -0.03
CA SER A 22 12.39 -2.12 0.35
C SER A 22 13.15 -2.26 1.70
N PRO A 23 14.32 -1.60 1.85
CA PRO A 23 15.01 -1.55 3.13
C PRO A 23 14.32 -0.65 4.15
N ASP A 24 13.30 0.12 3.76
CA ASP A 24 12.54 0.98 4.67
C ASP A 24 11.82 0.14 5.76
N PRO A 25 12.07 0.40 7.05
CA PRO A 25 11.49 -0.38 8.14
C PRO A 25 9.95 -0.31 8.21
N ASN A 26 9.34 0.80 7.78
CA ASN A 26 7.88 0.93 7.74
C ASN A 26 7.28 0.02 6.67
N ILE A 27 7.92 -0.06 5.50
CA ILE A 27 7.50 -0.96 4.43
C ILE A 27 7.67 -2.42 4.88
N GLN A 28 8.79 -2.76 5.51
CA GLN A 28 9.00 -4.11 6.04
C GLN A 28 7.93 -4.51 7.07
N MET A 29 7.59 -3.61 7.98
CA MET A 29 6.53 -3.84 8.97
C MET A 29 5.17 -4.06 8.30
N PHE A 30 4.82 -3.24 7.30
CA PHE A 30 3.58 -3.42 6.53
C PHE A 30 3.54 -4.79 5.85
N VAL A 31 4.61 -5.16 5.13
CA VAL A 31 4.71 -6.45 4.42
C VAL A 31 4.57 -7.63 5.38
N GLN A 32 5.26 -7.59 6.53
CA GLN A 32 5.16 -8.64 7.55
C GLN A 32 3.73 -8.79 8.09
N ARG A 33 3.07 -7.67 8.43
CA ARG A 33 1.69 -7.68 8.93
C ARG A 33 0.72 -8.20 7.87
N TYR A 34 0.86 -7.76 6.63
CA TYR A 34 0.02 -8.21 5.52
C TYR A 34 0.17 -9.72 5.27
N ARG A 35 1.40 -10.23 5.20
CA ARG A 35 1.68 -11.66 5.06
C ARG A 35 1.11 -12.48 6.21
N SER A 36 1.27 -12.01 7.45
CA SER A 36 0.72 -12.68 8.64
C SER A 36 -0.81 -12.78 8.59
N GLN A 37 -1.48 -11.74 8.07
CA GLN A 37 -2.94 -11.67 8.05
C GLN A 37 -3.56 -12.42 6.87
N PHE A 38 -2.96 -12.31 5.68
CA PHE A 38 -3.57 -12.76 4.42
C PHE A 38 -2.82 -13.92 3.75
N GLN A 39 -1.65 -14.31 4.28
CA GLN A 39 -0.79 -15.37 3.74
C GLN A 39 -0.44 -15.16 2.25
N LYS A 40 -0.31 -13.90 1.83
CA LYS A 40 -0.02 -13.46 0.45
C LYS A 40 0.93 -12.28 0.46
N GLU A 41 1.60 -12.07 -0.67
CA GLU A 41 2.35 -10.84 -0.93
C GLU A 41 1.40 -9.65 -1.11
N PRO A 42 1.70 -8.49 -0.52
CA PRO A 42 0.95 -7.27 -0.81
C PRO A 42 1.25 -6.77 -2.22
N SER A 43 0.23 -6.22 -2.87
CA SER A 43 0.39 -5.43 -4.09
C SER A 43 0.54 -3.94 -3.75
N LEU A 44 0.95 -3.13 -4.74
CA LEU A 44 0.90 -1.67 -4.65
C LEU A 44 -0.49 -1.18 -4.19
N PHE A 45 -1.57 -1.74 -4.75
CA PHE A 45 -2.93 -1.33 -4.39
C PHE A 45 -3.28 -1.63 -2.93
N ALA A 46 -2.78 -2.75 -2.39
CA ALA A 46 -2.96 -3.07 -0.97
C ALA A 46 -2.21 -2.06 -0.08
N PHE A 47 -0.99 -1.69 -0.47
CA PHE A 47 -0.21 -0.66 0.22
C PHE A 47 -0.91 0.71 0.17
N GLN A 48 -1.34 1.17 -1.00
CA GLN A 48 -2.07 2.44 -1.15
C GLN A 48 -3.38 2.47 -0.37
N ALA A 49 -4.13 1.36 -0.34
CA ALA A 49 -5.34 1.27 0.46
C ALA A 49 -5.04 1.36 1.97
N TYR A 50 -3.94 0.73 2.42
CA TYR A 50 -3.50 0.80 3.81
C TYR A 50 -3.10 2.23 4.21
N ASP A 51 -2.32 2.91 3.37
CA ASP A 51 -1.88 4.28 3.61
C ASP A 51 -3.07 5.25 3.64
N ALA A 52 -3.96 5.18 2.65
CA ALA A 52 -5.15 6.02 2.60
C ALA A 52 -6.08 5.78 3.80
N ALA A 53 -6.30 4.52 4.19
CA ALA A 53 -7.08 4.20 5.38
C ALA A 53 -6.42 4.73 6.66
N THR A 54 -5.08 4.64 6.75
CA THR A 54 -4.33 5.16 7.90
C THR A 54 -4.48 6.68 8.02
N MET A 55 -4.42 7.42 6.92
CA MET A 55 -4.64 8.87 6.90
C MET A 55 -6.06 9.25 7.38
N VAL A 56 -7.09 8.54 6.89
CA VAL A 56 -8.48 8.77 7.33
C VAL A 56 -8.66 8.41 8.82
N MET A 57 -8.05 7.33 9.29
CA MET A 57 -8.13 6.96 10.70
C MET A 57 -7.46 7.99 11.60
N GLU A 58 -6.39 8.64 11.14
CA GLU A 58 -5.72 9.68 11.89
C GLU A 58 -6.59 10.94 12.04
N THR A 59 -7.31 11.37 11.00
CA THR A 59 -8.24 12.51 11.12
C THR A 59 -9.40 12.20 12.07
N ILE A 60 -9.90 10.96 12.06
CA ILE A 60 -10.89 10.50 13.04
C ILE A 60 -10.31 10.57 14.47
N ARG A 61 -9.06 10.14 14.68
CA ARG A 61 -8.39 10.27 15.99
C ARG A 61 -8.21 11.72 16.43
N GLN A 62 -8.04 12.64 15.48
CA GLN A 62 -7.94 14.08 15.73
C GLN A 62 -9.31 14.76 15.93
N GLY A 63 -10.41 14.02 15.84
CA GLY A 63 -11.75 14.49 16.20
C GLY A 63 -12.68 14.72 15.01
N ALA A 64 -12.33 14.30 13.79
CA ALA A 64 -13.29 14.27 12.70
C ALA A 64 -14.45 13.32 13.02
N GLN A 65 -15.69 13.81 12.94
CA GLN A 65 -16.91 13.04 13.24
C GLN A 65 -17.80 12.81 12.02
N SER A 66 -17.39 13.30 10.84
CA SER A 66 -18.13 13.18 9.60
C SER A 66 -17.18 13.08 8.41
N GLY A 67 -17.68 12.61 7.27
CA GLY A 67 -16.90 12.59 6.02
C GLY A 67 -16.42 13.98 5.60
N GLN A 68 -17.22 15.03 5.84
CA GLN A 68 -16.80 16.41 5.61
C GLN A 68 -15.66 16.81 6.55
N GLY A 69 -15.77 16.47 7.84
CA GLY A 69 -14.70 16.76 8.81
C GLY A 69 -13.40 16.03 8.51
N VAL A 70 -13.46 14.82 7.94
CA VAL A 70 -12.28 14.12 7.41
C VAL A 70 -11.69 14.91 6.23
N TRP A 71 -12.53 15.36 5.31
CA TRP A 71 -12.09 16.12 4.14
C TRP A 71 -11.39 17.42 4.53
N ASP A 72 -11.99 18.20 5.43
CA ASP A 72 -11.47 19.50 5.88
C ASP A 72 -10.12 19.39 6.61
N GLN A 73 -9.75 18.21 7.10
CA GLN A 73 -8.47 17.96 7.77
C GLN A 73 -7.38 17.40 6.84
N LEU A 74 -7.77 16.80 5.70
CA LEU A 74 -6.83 16.21 4.74
C LEU A 74 -6.36 17.20 3.66
N VAL A 75 -7.12 18.27 3.42
CA VAL A 75 -6.90 19.28 2.36
C VAL A 75 -6.74 20.65 2.98
#